data_AF-A0A8I1Y6I2-F1
#
_entry.id   AF-A0A8I1Y6I2-F1
#
_cell.length_a   1.000
_cell.length_b   1.000
_cell.length_c   1.000
_cell.angle_alpha   90.00
_cell.angle_beta   90.00
_cell.angle_gamma   90.00
#
_symmetry.space_group_name_H-M   'P 1'
#
loop_
_entity.id
_entity.type
_entity.pdbx_description
1 polymer ?
#
loop_
_entity_poly.entity_id
_entity_poly.type
_entity_poly.pdbx_seq_one_letter_code
_entity_poly.pdbx_strand_id
1 'polypeptide(L)'
;MAKLSHRAARIKAAAETAYGKRGLTHLAAAADVSQQMLSFVVRDKRTISDDVYRKVALGLKKEADRMRAVGGKLDKLALQMLRELKD
;
A
#
# COMPACT_ATOMS: atom_id res chain seq x y z
N MET A 1 7.68 23.01 9.48
CA MET A 1 7.17 22.09 8.43
C MET A 1 5.69 22.37 8.24
N ALA A 2 5.24 22.63 7.02
CA ALA A 2 3.82 22.77 6.75
C ALA A 2 3.09 21.46 7.12
N LYS A 3 1.93 21.59 7.76
CA LYS A 3 1.14 20.45 8.23
C LYS A 3 0.48 19.81 7.01
N LEU A 4 0.85 18.56 6.71
CA LEU A 4 0.25 17.80 5.62
C LEU A 4 -1.27 17.87 5.66
N SER A 5 -1.89 18.02 4.49
CA SER A 5 -3.34 17.80 4.36
C SER A 5 -3.73 16.42 4.90
N HIS A 6 -4.96 16.30 5.42
CA HIS A 6 -5.48 15.02 5.94
C HIS A 6 -5.38 13.87 4.93
N ARG A 7 -5.58 14.15 3.63
CA ARG A 7 -5.46 13.16 2.57
C ARG A 7 -4.01 12.74 2.34
N ALA A 8 -3.08 13.69 2.29
CA ALA A 8 -1.65 13.40 2.15
C ALA A 8 -1.12 12.57 3.34
N ALA A 9 -1.55 12.89 4.56
CA ALA A 9 -1.20 12.14 5.75
C ALA A 9 -1.69 10.68 5.69
N ARG A 10 -2.94 10.44 5.24
CA ARG A 10 -3.48 9.09 5.05
C ARG A 10 -2.72 8.30 3.99
N ILE A 11 -2.36 8.92 2.87
CA ILE A 11 -1.58 8.27 1.81
C ILE A 11 -0.20 7.86 2.32
N LYS A 12 0.48 8.77 3.04
CA LYS A 12 1.78 8.47 3.65
C LYS A 12 1.68 7.29 4.61
N ALA A 13 0.73 7.33 5.54
CA ALA A 13 0.52 6.24 6.50
C ALA A 13 0.17 4.91 5.81
N ALA A 14 -0.66 4.94 4.77
CA ALA A 14 -1.03 3.74 4.03
C ALA A 14 0.16 3.14 3.26
N ALA A 15 0.99 3.97 2.63
CA ALA A 15 2.22 3.51 1.97
C ALA A 15 3.18 2.84 2.97
N GLU A 16 3.35 3.47 4.14
CA GLU A 16 4.19 2.94 5.22
C GLU A 16 3.66 1.63 5.78
N THR A 17 2.33 1.51 5.93
CA THR A 17 1.69 0.30 6.45
C THR A 17 1.77 -0.87 5.47
N ALA A 18 1.47 -0.63 4.19
CA ALA A 18 1.41 -1.68 3.19
C ALA A 18 2.79 -2.16 2.72
N TYR A 19 3.76 -1.24 2.63
CA TYR A 19 5.03 -1.52 1.95
C TYR A 19 6.27 -1.02 2.72
N GLY A 20 6.12 -0.51 3.94
CA GLY A 20 7.20 0.02 4.78
C GLY A 20 7.62 1.46 4.45
N LYS A 21 8.66 1.97 5.14
CA LYS A 21 9.11 3.39 5.07
C LYS A 21 9.41 3.93 3.67
N ARG A 22 9.70 3.05 2.70
CA ARG A 22 9.97 3.41 1.28
C ARG A 22 8.84 2.98 0.35
N GLY A 23 7.67 2.72 0.90
CA GLY A 23 6.50 2.13 0.25
C GLY A 23 5.79 2.98 -0.79
N LEU A 24 6.17 4.27 -0.92
CA LEU A 24 5.47 5.21 -1.79
C LEU A 24 5.52 4.80 -3.26
N THR A 25 6.64 4.21 -3.71
CA THR A 25 6.82 3.73 -5.09
C THR A 25 5.88 2.55 -5.38
N HIS A 26 5.79 1.61 -4.44
CA HIS A 26 4.90 0.45 -4.59
C HIS A 26 3.44 0.88 -4.57
N LEU A 27 3.07 1.83 -3.70
CA LEU A 27 1.73 2.39 -3.67
C LEU A 27 1.38 3.12 -4.98
N ALA A 28 2.33 3.89 -5.53
CA ALA A 28 2.14 4.58 -6.80
C ALA A 28 1.83 3.60 -7.94
N ALA A 29 2.60 2.51 -8.03
CA ALA A 29 2.36 1.45 -9.01
C ALA A 29 1.02 0.74 -8.78
N ALA A 30 0.69 0.39 -7.55
CA ALA A 30 -0.57 -0.28 -7.21
C ALA A 30 -1.81 0.57 -7.53
N ALA A 31 -1.68 1.89 -7.41
CA ALA A 31 -2.73 2.86 -7.67
C ALA A 31 -2.75 3.41 -9.09
N ASP A 32 -1.83 2.99 -9.97
CA ASP A 32 -1.67 3.51 -11.33
C ASP A 32 -1.57 5.05 -11.38
N VAL A 33 -0.68 5.58 -10.54
CA VAL A 33 -0.41 7.02 -10.43
C VAL A 33 1.09 7.29 -10.46
N SER A 34 1.48 8.49 -10.89
CA SER A 34 2.87 8.91 -10.88
C SER A 34 3.45 8.92 -9.45
N GLN A 35 4.58 8.25 -9.25
CA GLN A 35 5.35 8.29 -7.99
C GLN A 35 5.77 9.73 -7.65
N GLN A 36 6.18 10.50 -8.65
CA GLN A 36 6.59 11.90 -8.46
C GLN A 36 5.41 12.74 -7.95
N MET A 37 4.21 12.49 -8.46
CA MET A 37 3.00 13.15 -7.98
C MET A 37 2.73 12.81 -6.51
N LEU A 38 2.76 11.53 -6.12
CA LEU A 38 2.57 11.16 -4.70
C LEU A 38 3.68 11.74 -3.81
N SER A 39 4.93 11.78 -4.30
CA SER A 39 6.06 12.39 -3.58
C SER A 39 5.83 13.87 -3.30
N PHE A 40 5.29 14.62 -4.26
CA PHE A 40 4.92 16.02 -4.03
C PHE A 40 3.77 16.17 -3.05
N VAL A 41 2.76 15.31 -3.11
CA VAL A 41 1.64 15.31 -2.16
C VAL A 41 2.12 15.08 -0.72
N VAL A 42 2.95 14.06 -0.48
CA VAL A 42 3.44 13.75 0.89
C VAL A 42 4.52 14.70 1.39
N ARG A 43 5.03 15.58 0.52
CA ARG A 43 5.91 16.70 0.87
C ARG A 43 5.16 18.04 0.98
N ASP A 44 3.83 18.00 0.92
CA ASP A 44 2.94 19.17 0.95
C ASP A 44 3.21 20.18 -0.17
N LYS A 45 3.77 19.73 -1.29
CA LYS A 45 4.09 20.57 -2.45
C LYS A 45 2.96 20.62 -3.48
N ARG A 46 1.92 19.81 -3.31
CA ARG A 46 0.79 19.71 -4.24
C ARG A 46 -0.46 19.19 -3.55
N THR A 47 -1.60 19.84 -3.81
CA THR A 47 -2.92 19.36 -3.39
C THR A 47 -3.32 18.11 -4.19
N ILE A 48 -3.92 17.14 -3.51
CA ILE A 48 -4.39 15.91 -4.15
C ILE A 48 -5.84 16.05 -4.64
N SER A 49 -6.06 15.72 -5.92
CA SER A 49 -7.41 15.67 -6.49
C SER A 49 -8.19 14.45 -6.00
N ASP A 50 -9.52 14.53 -6.10
CA ASP A 50 -10.42 13.43 -5.73
C ASP A 50 -10.16 12.16 -6.55
N ASP A 51 -9.86 12.30 -7.85
CA ASP A 51 -9.54 11.17 -8.72
C ASP A 51 -8.29 10.42 -8.26
N VAL A 52 -7.20 11.14 -8.00
CA VAL A 52 -5.95 10.54 -7.50
C VAL A 52 -6.17 9.89 -6.15
N TYR A 53 -6.92 10.54 -5.25
CA TYR A 53 -7.23 9.97 -3.95
C TYR A 53 -8.08 8.69 -4.05
N ARG A 54 -9.05 8.65 -4.98
CA ARG A 54 -9.85 7.45 -5.28
C ARG A 54 -8.99 6.32 -5.85
N LYS A 55 -8.10 6.61 -6.81
CA LYS A 55 -7.17 5.62 -7.37
C LYS A 55 -6.28 5.00 -6.31
N VAL A 56 -5.75 5.82 -5.40
CA VAL A 56 -4.95 5.32 -4.27
C VAL A 56 -5.77 4.42 -3.35
N ALA A 57 -7.00 4.81 -3.00
CA ALA A 57 -7.88 3.97 -2.18
C ALA A 57 -8.20 2.62 -2.84
N LEU A 58 -8.47 2.60 -4.15
CA LEU A 58 -8.72 1.37 -4.91
C LEU A 58 -7.48 0.49 -5.01
N GLY A 59 -6.31 1.07 -5.25
CA GLY A 59 -5.03 0.36 -5.27
C GLY A 59 -4.74 -0.34 -3.93
N LEU A 60 -4.96 0.37 -2.82
CA LEU A 60 -4.82 -0.20 -1.47
C LEU A 60 -5.79 -1.35 -1.21
N LYS A 61 -7.05 -1.22 -1.64
CA LYS A 61 -8.04 -2.29 -1.49
C LYS A 61 -7.59 -3.54 -2.26
N LYS A 62 -7.17 -3.38 -3.52
CA LYS A 62 -6.68 -4.47 -4.36
C LYS A 62 -5.44 -5.13 -3.76
N GLU A 63 -4.53 -4.34 -3.20
CA GLU A 63 -3.35 -4.86 -2.51
C GLU A 63 -3.74 -5.69 -1.28
N ALA A 64 -4.66 -5.20 -0.45
CA ALA A 64 -5.13 -5.94 0.72
C ALA A 64 -5.75 -7.29 0.33
N ASP A 65 -6.53 -7.33 -0.75
CA ASP A 65 -7.10 -8.57 -1.28
C ASP A 65 -6.01 -9.54 -1.78
N ARG A 66 -4.98 -9.01 -2.47
CA ARG A 66 -3.81 -9.79 -2.88
C ARG A 66 -3.07 -10.38 -1.67
N MET A 67 -2.82 -9.57 -0.64
CA MET A 67 -2.12 -10.01 0.57
C MET A 67 -2.89 -11.12 1.30
N ARG A 68 -4.22 -11.01 1.42
CA ARG A 68 -5.06 -12.08 1.99
C ARG A 68 -4.96 -13.38 1.19
N ALA A 69 -5.01 -13.28 -0.14
CA ALA A 69 -4.90 -14.45 -1.01
C ALA A 69 -3.51 -15.12 -0.90
N VAL A 70 -2.44 -14.33 -0.82
CA VAL A 70 -1.08 -14.84 -0.60
C VAL A 70 -0.95 -15.47 0.78
N GLY A 71 -1.45 -14.81 1.84
CA GLY A 71 -1.45 -15.35 3.20
C GLY A 71 -2.10 -16.73 3.27
N GLY A 72 -3.30 -16.88 2.70
CA GLY A 72 -3.97 -18.18 2.67
C GLY A 72 -3.22 -19.28 1.89
N LYS A 73 -2.38 -18.92 0.91
CA LYS A 73 -1.50 -19.89 0.22
C LYS A 73 -0.30 -20.27 1.11
N LEU A 74 0.31 -19.28 1.77
CA LEU A 74 1.43 -19.52 2.69
C LEU A 74 0.99 -20.39 3.87
N ASP A 75 -0.20 -20.15 4.44
CA ASP A 75 -0.75 -20.97 5.51
C ASP A 75 -0.88 -22.45 5.10
N LYS A 76 -1.38 -22.70 3.88
CA LYS A 76 -1.48 -24.08 3.35
C LYS A 76 -0.11 -24.74 3.22
N LEU A 77 0.87 -24.02 2.68
CA LEU A 77 2.24 -24.53 2.53
C LEU A 77 2.86 -24.82 3.91
N ALA A 78 2.74 -23.89 4.86
CA ALA A 78 3.24 -24.07 6.22
C ALA A 78 2.59 -25.27 6.91
N LEU A 79 1.27 -25.43 6.80
CA LEU A 79 0.57 -26.59 7.36
C LEU A 79 1.03 -27.90 6.74
N GLN A 80 1.30 -27.92 5.43
CA GLN A 80 1.82 -29.10 4.75
C GLN A 80 3.22 -29.46 5.26
N MET A 81 4.14 -28.50 5.33
CA MET A 81 5.48 -28.69 5.89
C MET A 81 5.43 -29.19 7.34
N LEU A 82 4.53 -28.66 8.17
CA LEU A 82 4.37 -29.09 9.55
C LEU A 82 3.80 -30.52 9.69
N ARG A 83 3.02 -31.00 8.72
CA ARG A 83 2.56 -32.40 8.69
C ARG A 83 3.70 -33.33 8.34
N GLU A 84 4.52 -32.96 7.36
CA GLU A 84 5.70 -33.73 6.93
C GLU A 84 6.73 -33.96 8.05
N LEU A 85 6.78 -33.09 9.06
CA LEU A 85 7.66 -33.26 10.23
C LEU A 85 7.09 -34.20 11.31
N LYS A 86 5.83 -34.62 11.21
CA LYS A 86 5.15 -35.48 12.20
C LYS A 86 5.05 -36.94 11.74
N ASP A 87 5.37 -37.22 10.49
CA ASP A 87 5.49 -38.55 9.89
C ASP A 87 6.97 -39.00 9.91
#